data_AF-A0A940DS88-F1
#
_entry.id   AF-A0A940DS88-F1
#
_cell.length_a   1.000
_cell.length_b   1.000
_cell.length_c   1.000
_cell.angle_alpha   90.00
_cell.angle_beta   90.00
_cell.angle_gamma   90.00
#
_symmetry.space_group_name_H-M   'P 1'
#
loop_
_entity.id
_entity.type
_entity.pdbx_description
1 polymer ?
#
loop_
_entity_poly.entity_id
_entity_poly.type
_entity_poly.pdbx_seq_one_letter_code
_entity_poly.pdbx_strand_id
1 'polypeptide(L)'
;MKVSSSEEPDEKSAWKRISPLVDGRGRKGRRIFSAVAACVAAIIVTGLSWYVIYDLKTESRSSGILFGSVAGKTLVRLDDGSEVWLRDGAYVDCPEDFGRKTRTVCLSGEAFFNVSKDPSRPFRINVSGLGIEVLGTSFGVEEVPDGVVVNLVEGSVKLVPECRSADDFTDPPHGVKIMVSGETAYYKKEDGAISVSRGDTEYSTLWAHDRLSFSNDDIVDVCSRLSVWYDVNISVSDKADTGAMLSFTVTDEPLDVILSLIRRACPGIGYRYNEDGSVQIY
;
A
#
# COMPACT_ATOMS: atom_id res chain seq x y z
N MET A 1 -40.69 -10.10 -112.31
CA MET A 1 -41.02 -9.24 -111.15
C MET A 1 -42.13 -9.87 -110.33
N LYS A 2 -41.82 -10.39 -109.14
CA LYS A 2 -42.65 -10.30 -107.93
C LYS A 2 -41.74 -10.56 -106.73
N VAL A 3 -41.83 -9.67 -105.76
CA VAL A 3 -40.92 -9.43 -104.64
C VAL A 3 -41.56 -9.95 -103.35
N SER A 4 -40.68 -10.38 -102.43
CA SER A 4 -40.82 -10.40 -100.97
C SER A 4 -41.74 -11.44 -100.32
N SER A 5 -41.12 -12.27 -99.47
CA SER A 5 -41.65 -12.58 -98.14
C SER A 5 -40.49 -12.39 -97.16
N SER A 6 -40.64 -11.42 -96.25
CA SER A 6 -39.69 -11.07 -95.20
C SER A 6 -39.64 -12.14 -94.11
N GLU A 7 -38.44 -12.59 -93.75
CA GLU A 7 -38.21 -13.42 -92.57
C GLU A 7 -38.36 -12.55 -91.31
N GLU A 8 -39.36 -12.84 -90.47
CA GLU A 8 -39.47 -12.23 -89.14
C GLU A 8 -38.44 -12.84 -88.19
N PRO A 9 -37.65 -12.03 -87.45
CA PRO A 9 -36.67 -12.53 -86.52
C PRO A 9 -37.34 -13.15 -85.28
N ASP A 10 -36.96 -14.39 -84.94
CA ASP A 10 -37.47 -15.14 -83.79
C ASP A 10 -37.04 -14.50 -82.46
N GLU A 11 -37.90 -13.60 -81.97
CA GLU A 11 -37.74 -12.85 -80.73
C GLU A 11 -37.59 -13.78 -79.51
N LYS A 12 -38.32 -14.89 -79.47
CA LYS A 12 -38.33 -15.81 -78.31
C LYS A 12 -36.98 -16.53 -78.17
N SER A 13 -36.35 -16.88 -79.28
CA SER A 13 -35.00 -17.45 -79.27
C SER A 13 -33.93 -16.41 -78.92
N ALA A 14 -34.10 -15.16 -79.33
CA ALA A 14 -33.22 -14.07 -78.95
C ALA A 14 -33.30 -13.78 -77.44
N TRP A 15 -34.50 -13.72 -76.86
CA TRP A 15 -34.72 -13.50 -75.42
C TRP A 15 -34.17 -14.63 -74.55
N LYS A 16 -34.28 -15.90 -75.00
CA LYS A 16 -33.69 -17.06 -74.31
C LYS A 16 -32.16 -17.04 -74.25
N ARG A 17 -31.50 -16.38 -75.21
CA ARG A 17 -30.03 -16.25 -75.24
C ARG A 17 -29.51 -15.12 -74.36
N ILE A 18 -30.33 -14.08 -74.15
CA ILE A 18 -29.93 -12.87 -73.41
C ILE A 18 -30.27 -12.97 -71.92
N SER A 19 -31.34 -13.68 -71.53
CA SER A 19 -31.77 -13.77 -70.12
C SER A 19 -30.71 -14.26 -69.11
N PRO A 20 -29.88 -15.28 -69.38
CA PRO A 20 -28.90 -15.74 -68.40
C PRO A 20 -27.68 -14.79 -68.25
N LEU A 21 -27.48 -13.86 -69.18
CA LEU A 21 -26.38 -12.89 -69.12
C LEU A 21 -26.70 -11.69 -68.20
N VAL A 22 -27.98 -11.44 -67.94
CA VAL A 22 -28.46 -10.31 -67.11
C VAL A 22 -28.53 -10.71 -65.62
N ASP A 23 -28.92 -11.94 -65.30
CA ASP A 23 -29.18 -12.36 -63.91
C ASP A 23 -27.95 -12.79 -63.10
N GLY A 24 -26.78 -12.98 -63.74
CA GLY A 24 -25.60 -13.58 -63.11
C GLY A 24 -24.68 -12.66 -62.30
N ARG A 25 -24.79 -11.33 -62.44
CA ARG A 25 -23.76 -10.39 -61.92
C ARG A 25 -23.99 -9.86 -60.50
N GLY A 26 -25.17 -10.04 -59.90
CA GLY A 26 -25.51 -9.42 -58.60
C GLY A 26 -25.26 -10.24 -57.33
N ARG A 27 -25.14 -11.58 -57.42
CA ARG A 27 -25.13 -12.47 -56.24
C ARG A 27 -23.76 -12.74 -55.62
N LYS A 28 -22.68 -12.79 -56.41
CA LYS A 28 -21.32 -13.08 -55.91
C LYS A 28 -20.71 -11.89 -55.15
N GLY A 29 -20.87 -10.66 -55.65
CA GLY A 29 -20.37 -9.44 -54.98
C GLY A 29 -21.03 -9.22 -53.62
N ARG A 30 -22.36 -9.41 -53.52
CA ARG A 30 -23.13 -9.24 -52.28
C ARG A 30 -22.69 -10.19 -51.15
N ARG A 31 -22.30 -11.44 -51.49
CA ARG A 31 -21.77 -12.42 -50.54
C ARG A 31 -20.35 -12.09 -50.05
N ILE A 32 -19.52 -11.52 -50.92
CA ILE A 32 -18.16 -11.09 -50.55
C ILE A 32 -18.24 -9.84 -49.66
N PHE A 33 -19.08 -8.86 -50.02
CA PHE A 33 -19.33 -7.68 -49.18
C PHE A 33 -19.93 -8.05 -47.81
N SER A 34 -20.86 -9.02 -47.74
CA SER A 34 -21.38 -9.49 -46.45
C SER A 34 -20.35 -10.25 -45.62
N ALA A 35 -19.45 -11.00 -46.27
CA ALA A 35 -18.36 -11.71 -45.58
C ALA A 35 -17.32 -10.73 -45.02
N VAL A 36 -16.94 -9.71 -45.80
CA VAL A 36 -16.02 -8.65 -45.34
C VAL A 36 -16.63 -7.85 -44.19
N ALA A 37 -17.91 -7.49 -44.28
CA ALA A 37 -18.62 -6.80 -43.20
C ALA A 37 -18.68 -7.65 -41.90
N ALA A 38 -18.87 -8.97 -42.02
CA ALA A 38 -18.85 -9.88 -40.86
C ALA A 38 -17.47 -9.95 -40.20
N CYS A 39 -16.38 -9.96 -40.97
CA CYS A 39 -15.02 -9.93 -40.43
C CYS A 39 -14.71 -8.62 -39.69
N VAL A 40 -15.13 -7.49 -40.25
CA VAL A 40 -14.96 -6.17 -39.61
C VAL A 40 -15.77 -6.10 -38.32
N ALA A 41 -17.01 -6.56 -38.32
CA ALA A 41 -17.83 -6.63 -37.12
C ALA A 41 -17.21 -7.55 -36.05
N ALA A 42 -16.65 -8.71 -36.43
CA ALA A 42 -15.98 -9.60 -35.51
C ALA A 42 -14.75 -8.95 -34.85
N ILE A 43 -13.92 -8.26 -35.63
CA ILE A 43 -12.74 -7.53 -35.12
C ILE A 43 -13.16 -6.44 -34.14
N ILE A 44 -14.19 -5.66 -34.48
CA ILE A 44 -14.73 -4.61 -33.61
C ILE A 44 -15.28 -5.22 -32.31
N VAL A 45 -16.04 -6.31 -32.38
CA VAL A 45 -16.57 -6.99 -31.20
C VAL A 45 -15.45 -7.56 -30.33
N THR A 46 -14.41 -8.15 -30.92
CA THR A 46 -13.27 -8.66 -30.15
C THR A 46 -12.45 -7.54 -29.53
N GLY A 47 -12.24 -6.43 -30.25
CA GLY A 47 -11.52 -5.26 -29.73
C GLY A 47 -12.29 -4.57 -28.61
N LEU A 48 -13.60 -4.39 -28.77
CA LEU A 48 -14.48 -3.86 -27.73
C LEU A 48 -14.56 -4.81 -26.53
N SER A 49 -14.67 -6.11 -26.75
CA SER A 49 -14.67 -7.09 -25.66
C SER A 49 -13.34 -7.07 -24.90
N TRP A 50 -12.22 -7.00 -25.62
CA TRP A 50 -10.90 -6.87 -25.01
C TRP A 50 -10.78 -5.58 -24.22
N TYR A 51 -11.21 -4.45 -24.79
CA TYR A 51 -11.20 -3.15 -24.13
C TYR A 51 -12.06 -3.15 -22.86
N VAL A 52 -13.29 -3.67 -22.94
CA VAL A 52 -14.21 -3.78 -21.79
C VAL A 52 -13.64 -4.74 -20.74
N ILE A 53 -13.02 -5.86 -21.11
CA ILE A 53 -12.36 -6.77 -20.16
C ILE A 53 -11.14 -6.10 -19.50
N TYR A 54 -10.39 -5.30 -20.25
CA TYR A 54 -9.25 -4.55 -19.72
C TYR A 54 -9.72 -3.52 -18.71
N ASP A 55 -10.77 -2.77 -19.05
CA ASP A 55 -11.34 -1.71 -18.21
C ASP A 55 -12.00 -2.28 -16.94
N LEU A 56 -12.73 -3.41 -17.06
CA LEU A 56 -13.31 -4.15 -15.94
C LEU A 56 -12.26 -4.76 -15.00
N LYS A 57 -11.04 -5.06 -15.50
CA LYS A 57 -9.92 -5.49 -14.64
C LYS A 57 -9.32 -4.33 -13.85
N THR A 58 -9.34 -3.12 -14.38
CA THR A 58 -8.82 -1.92 -13.71
C THR A 58 -9.77 -1.32 -12.68
N GLU A 59 -11.08 -1.56 -12.78
CA GLU A 59 -12.11 -0.96 -11.90
C GLU A 59 -12.68 -1.88 -10.81
N SER A 60 -11.99 -2.95 -10.41
CA SER A 60 -12.36 -3.63 -9.16
C SER A 60 -11.80 -2.84 -7.97
N ARG A 61 -12.37 -1.65 -7.71
CA ARG A 61 -12.33 -1.04 -6.38
C ARG A 61 -13.13 -1.97 -5.47
N SER A 62 -12.45 -3.00 -4.96
CA SER A 62 -12.94 -3.77 -3.81
C SER A 62 -13.37 -2.74 -2.78
N SER A 63 -14.60 -2.86 -2.27
CA SER A 63 -14.93 -2.17 -1.03
C SER A 63 -13.89 -2.65 -0.02
N GLY A 64 -13.16 -1.71 0.57
CA GLY A 64 -12.11 -1.97 1.56
C GLY A 64 -12.61 -1.54 2.93
N ILE A 65 -12.07 -2.14 3.98
CA ILE A 65 -12.26 -1.67 5.34
C ILE A 65 -11.11 -0.72 5.65
N LEU A 66 -11.46 0.52 5.99
CA LEU A 66 -10.53 1.52 6.46
C LEU A 66 -10.44 1.47 7.99
N PHE A 67 -9.27 1.11 8.51
CA PHE A 67 -8.95 1.23 9.93
C PHE A 67 -8.15 2.50 10.14
N GLY A 68 -8.50 3.33 11.11
CA GLY A 68 -7.78 4.58 11.38
C GLY A 68 -7.74 4.90 12.86
N SER A 69 -6.71 5.64 13.27
CA SER A 69 -6.62 6.21 14.61
C SER A 69 -7.10 7.67 14.59
N VAL A 70 -8.07 7.99 15.44
CA VAL A 70 -8.65 9.35 15.56
C VAL A 70 -8.03 10.15 16.71
N ALA A 71 -7.58 9.47 17.76
CA ALA A 71 -6.87 10.05 18.90
C ALA A 71 -6.03 8.98 19.58
N GLY A 72 -4.72 9.24 19.74
CA GLY A 72 -3.77 8.30 20.36
C GLY A 72 -3.40 7.11 19.46
N LYS A 73 -2.87 6.04 20.06
CA LYS A 73 -2.52 4.81 19.33
C LYS A 73 -3.68 3.81 19.30
N THR A 74 -3.90 3.18 18.14
CA THR A 74 -4.96 2.18 17.94
C THR A 74 -4.36 0.84 17.52
N LEU A 75 -4.79 -0.26 18.17
CA LEU A 75 -4.44 -1.62 17.76
C LEU A 75 -5.52 -2.21 16.84
N VAL A 76 -5.11 -2.61 15.64
CA VAL A 76 -5.93 -3.31 14.66
C VAL A 76 -5.44 -4.75 14.56
N ARG A 77 -6.38 -5.70 14.63
CA ARG A 77 -6.10 -7.12 14.37
C ARG A 77 -6.66 -7.49 13.01
N LEU A 78 -5.80 -7.97 12.12
CA LEU A 78 -6.18 -8.37 10.77
C LEU A 78 -6.61 -9.85 10.74
N ASP A 79 -7.37 -10.21 9.72
CA ASP A 79 -7.95 -11.56 9.55
C ASP A 79 -6.90 -12.67 9.39
N ASP A 80 -5.66 -12.33 9.03
CA ASP A 80 -4.55 -13.27 8.93
C ASP A 80 -3.81 -13.49 10.27
N GLY A 81 -4.26 -12.84 11.34
CA GLY A 81 -3.66 -12.89 12.67
C GLY A 81 -2.53 -11.87 12.87
N SER A 82 -2.25 -11.00 11.89
CA SER A 82 -1.30 -9.91 12.07
C SER A 82 -1.87 -8.80 12.93
N GLU A 83 -1.00 -8.12 13.68
CA GLU A 83 -1.35 -6.97 14.51
C GLU A 83 -0.72 -5.70 13.93
N VAL A 84 -1.48 -4.61 13.88
CA VAL A 84 -1.03 -3.31 13.39
C VAL A 84 -1.37 -2.25 14.43
N TRP A 85 -0.34 -1.59 14.96
CA TRP A 85 -0.49 -0.39 15.78
C TRP A 85 -0.44 0.83 14.87
N LEU A 86 -1.47 1.66 14.92
CA LEU A 86 -1.56 2.91 14.18
C LEU A 86 -1.28 4.07 15.12
N ARG A 87 -0.41 5.00 14.71
CA ARG A 87 -0.26 6.29 15.38
C ARG A 87 -1.47 7.18 15.10
N ASP A 88 -1.61 8.26 15.87
CA ASP A 88 -2.65 9.26 15.67
C ASP A 88 -2.66 9.80 14.23
N GLY A 89 -3.85 9.88 13.62
CA GLY A 89 -4.03 10.30 12.23
C GLY A 89 -3.62 9.28 11.16
N ALA A 90 -3.00 8.16 11.54
CA ALA A 90 -2.65 7.09 10.59
C ALA A 90 -3.86 6.21 10.26
N TYR A 91 -3.85 5.64 9.06
CA TYR A 91 -4.86 4.68 8.63
C TYR A 91 -4.28 3.59 7.74
N VAL A 92 -4.92 2.43 7.79
CA VAL A 92 -4.66 1.28 6.93
C VAL A 92 -5.94 0.91 6.20
N ASP A 93 -5.86 0.91 4.86
CA ASP A 93 -6.91 0.41 3.97
C ASP A 93 -6.65 -1.05 3.65
N CYS A 94 -7.62 -1.89 3.98
CA CYS A 94 -7.57 -3.33 3.87
C CYS A 94 -8.65 -3.81 2.89
N PRO A 95 -8.29 -4.46 1.77
CA PRO A 95 -9.27 -5.01 0.82
C PRO A 95 -10.18 -6.07 1.48
N GLU A 96 -11.43 -6.20 1.01
CA GLU A 96 -12.38 -7.22 1.50
C GLU A 96 -11.87 -8.66 1.38
N ASP A 97 -10.97 -8.93 0.43
CA ASP A 97 -10.38 -10.25 0.19
C ASP A 97 -9.00 -10.44 0.86
N PHE A 98 -8.62 -9.53 1.75
CA PHE A 98 -7.42 -9.65 2.57
C PHE A 98 -7.40 -10.97 3.35
N GLY A 99 -6.24 -11.62 3.41
CA GLY A 99 -6.05 -12.91 4.06
C GLY A 99 -6.63 -14.11 3.29
N ARG A 100 -7.52 -13.89 2.30
CA ARG A 100 -8.08 -14.95 1.45
C ARG A 100 -7.31 -15.12 0.15
N LYS A 101 -7.11 -14.03 -0.61
CA LYS A 101 -6.38 -14.04 -1.89
C LYS A 101 -5.03 -13.37 -1.78
N THR A 102 -5.00 -12.18 -1.19
CA THR A 102 -3.79 -11.39 -1.03
C THR A 102 -3.67 -10.94 0.42
N ARG A 103 -2.46 -10.62 0.85
CA ARG A 103 -2.21 -9.96 2.14
C ARG A 103 -1.63 -8.58 1.89
N THR A 104 -2.31 -7.80 1.06
CA THR A 104 -1.87 -6.46 0.65
C THR A 104 -2.71 -5.41 1.36
N VAL A 105 -2.06 -4.42 1.97
CA VAL A 105 -2.70 -3.25 2.57
C VAL A 105 -2.08 -1.96 2.05
N CYS A 106 -2.82 -0.85 2.13
CA CYS A 106 -2.30 0.48 1.88
C CYS A 106 -2.21 1.23 3.22
N LEU A 107 -1.07 1.87 3.49
CA LEU A 107 -0.82 2.64 4.70
C LEU A 107 -0.71 4.14 4.36
N SER A 108 -1.23 4.97 5.25
CA SER A 108 -0.83 6.38 5.36
C SER A 108 -0.57 6.75 6.82
N GLY A 109 0.44 7.59 7.03
CA GLY A 109 0.93 7.97 8.37
C GLY A 109 1.95 6.99 8.93
N GLU A 110 1.95 6.82 10.26
CA GLU A 110 2.90 5.95 10.98
C GLU A 110 2.20 4.73 11.59
N ALA A 111 2.81 3.57 11.39
CA ALA A 111 2.30 2.31 11.92
C ALA A 111 3.43 1.35 12.28
N PHE A 112 3.17 0.48 13.25
CA PHE A 112 3.99 -0.67 13.55
C PHE A 112 3.25 -1.95 13.21
N PHE A 113 3.91 -2.85 12.48
CA PHE A 113 3.36 -4.11 12.02
C PHE A 113 4.06 -5.26 12.73
N ASN A 114 3.28 -6.12 13.37
CA ASN A 114 3.68 -7.44 13.83
C ASN A 114 2.98 -8.47 12.95
N VAL A 115 3.66 -8.88 11.87
CA VAL A 115 3.07 -9.70 10.82
C VAL A 115 3.15 -11.18 11.17
N SER A 116 2.01 -11.86 11.12
CA SER A 116 1.92 -13.30 11.31
C SER A 116 2.70 -14.06 10.23
N LYS A 117 3.53 -15.01 10.70
CA LYS A 117 4.45 -15.77 9.84
C LYS A 117 3.70 -16.72 8.93
N ASP A 118 3.77 -16.46 7.62
CA ASP A 118 3.27 -17.33 6.56
C ASP A 118 4.13 -17.15 5.30
N PRO A 119 5.17 -17.99 5.13
CA PRO A 119 6.08 -17.93 3.99
C PRO A 119 5.42 -18.23 2.64
N SER A 120 4.23 -18.82 2.62
CA SER A 120 3.56 -19.25 1.39
C SER A 120 2.76 -18.14 0.71
N ARG A 121 2.41 -17.09 1.45
CA ARG A 121 1.59 -15.98 0.97
C ARG A 121 2.19 -14.66 1.47
N PRO A 122 3.07 -13.94 0.78
CA PRO A 122 3.70 -12.73 1.33
C PRO A 122 2.71 -11.66 1.80
N PHE A 123 3.06 -10.94 2.86
CA PHE A 123 2.35 -9.74 3.30
C PHE A 123 2.98 -8.51 2.63
N ARG A 124 2.15 -7.64 2.08
CA ARG A 124 2.56 -6.50 1.26
C ARG A 124 1.93 -5.22 1.77
N ILE A 125 2.72 -4.15 1.81
CA ILE A 125 2.25 -2.81 2.17
C ILE A 125 2.64 -1.87 1.04
N ASN A 126 1.70 -1.03 0.63
CA ASN A 126 1.97 0.12 -0.22
C ASN A 126 1.88 1.39 0.63
N VAL A 127 2.93 2.21 0.61
CA VAL A 127 3.01 3.47 1.34
C VAL A 127 3.79 4.50 0.52
N SER A 128 3.14 5.59 0.13
CA SER A 128 3.77 6.72 -0.59
C SER A 128 4.67 6.36 -1.78
N GLY A 129 4.38 5.27 -2.50
CA GLY A 129 5.18 4.79 -3.65
C GLY A 129 6.29 3.79 -3.29
N LEU A 130 6.42 3.42 -2.02
CA LEU A 130 7.24 2.30 -1.55
C LEU A 130 6.38 1.05 -1.37
N GLY A 131 6.80 -0.05 -1.97
CA GLY A 131 6.27 -1.38 -1.71
C GLY A 131 7.13 -2.08 -0.66
N ILE A 132 6.50 -2.66 0.35
CA ILE A 132 7.17 -3.42 1.42
C ILE A 132 6.61 -4.84 1.40
N GLU A 133 7.47 -5.85 1.27
CA GLU A 133 7.09 -7.26 1.26
C GLU A 133 7.80 -8.04 2.38
N VAL A 134 7.01 -8.78 3.16
CA VAL A 134 7.48 -9.55 4.32
C VAL A 134 6.80 -10.91 4.40
N LEU A 135 7.40 -11.84 5.15
CA LEU A 135 6.85 -13.20 5.35
C LEU A 135 6.41 -13.48 6.79
N GLY A 136 6.74 -12.60 7.73
CA GLY A 136 6.53 -12.76 9.17
C GLY A 136 7.62 -12.00 9.92
N THR A 137 7.33 -10.73 10.21
CA THR A 137 8.32 -9.70 10.50
C THR A 137 7.70 -8.65 11.44
N SER A 138 8.50 -8.11 12.34
CA SER A 138 8.12 -6.99 13.23
C SER A 138 8.88 -5.73 12.81
N PHE A 139 8.17 -4.68 12.41
CA PHE A 139 8.78 -3.47 11.87
C PHE A 139 7.85 -2.24 11.96
N GLY A 140 8.47 -1.07 12.09
CA GLY A 140 7.80 0.23 12.00
C GLY A 140 7.89 0.81 10.59
N VAL A 141 6.87 1.57 10.21
CA VAL A 141 6.80 2.33 8.97
C VAL A 141 6.27 3.72 9.31
N GLU A 142 6.98 4.76 8.89
CA GLU A 142 6.62 6.16 9.10
C GLU A 142 6.62 6.89 7.76
N GLU A 143 5.47 7.42 7.37
CA GLU A 143 5.37 8.34 6.24
C GLU A 143 5.86 9.74 6.66
N VAL A 144 6.91 10.23 6.01
CA VAL A 144 7.48 11.57 6.23
C VAL A 144 7.28 12.43 4.97
N PRO A 145 7.36 13.78 5.05
CA PRO A 145 6.98 14.65 3.94
C PRO A 145 7.67 14.37 2.58
N ASP A 146 8.92 13.93 2.60
CA ASP A 146 9.74 13.66 1.41
C ASP A 146 10.00 12.16 1.17
N GLY A 147 9.40 11.27 1.95
CA GLY A 147 9.77 9.86 1.92
C GLY A 147 9.05 8.93 2.88
N VAL A 148 9.67 7.79 3.14
CA VAL A 148 9.20 6.77 4.09
C VAL A 148 10.39 6.24 4.88
N VAL A 149 10.25 6.18 6.20
CA VAL A 149 11.22 5.52 7.10
C VAL A 149 10.69 4.14 7.45
N VAL A 150 11.54 3.12 7.38
CA VAL A 150 11.23 1.74 7.78
C VAL A 150 12.23 1.29 8.84
N ASN A 151 11.74 0.86 10.00
CA ASN A 151 12.56 0.38 11.12
C ASN A 151 12.33 -1.11 11.34
N LEU A 152 13.31 -1.96 11.05
CA LEU A 152 13.15 -3.41 11.12
C LEU A 152 13.63 -3.98 12.45
N VAL A 153 12.69 -4.40 13.30
CA VAL A 153 12.97 -5.01 14.60
C VAL A 153 13.37 -6.48 14.44
N GLU A 154 12.52 -7.29 13.82
CA GLU A 154 12.74 -8.74 13.69
C GLU A 154 12.34 -9.24 12.31
N GLY A 155 13.16 -10.10 11.70
CA GLY A 155 12.86 -10.80 10.46
C GLY A 155 13.59 -10.23 9.24
N SER A 156 12.91 -10.15 8.11
CA SER A 156 13.46 -9.60 6.87
C SER A 156 12.39 -8.84 6.11
N VAL A 157 12.82 -7.77 5.45
CA VAL A 157 11.95 -6.89 4.66
C VAL A 157 12.53 -6.71 3.28
N LYS A 158 11.71 -6.91 2.24
CA LYS A 158 12.02 -6.50 0.87
C LYS A 158 11.36 -5.16 0.59
N LEU A 159 12.16 -4.19 0.17
CA LEU A 159 11.73 -2.86 -0.22
C LEU A 159 11.77 -2.73 -1.74
N VAL A 160 10.64 -2.37 -2.33
CA VAL A 160 10.42 -2.18 -3.76
C VAL A 160 10.16 -0.69 -4.01
N PRO A 161 11.13 0.07 -4.55
CA PRO A 161 10.95 1.49 -4.83
C PRO A 161 9.95 1.70 -5.96
N GLU A 162 9.29 2.86 -5.98
CA GLU A 162 8.36 3.27 -7.04
C GLU A 162 7.24 2.24 -7.34
N CYS A 163 6.78 1.52 -6.31
CA CYS A 163 5.71 0.54 -6.41
C CYS A 163 4.37 1.25 -6.67
N ARG A 164 3.78 0.98 -7.84
CA ARG A 164 2.50 1.53 -8.31
C ARG A 164 1.44 0.44 -8.48
N SER A 165 1.84 -0.81 -8.55
CA SER A 165 0.96 -1.95 -8.80
C SER A 165 1.40 -3.21 -8.07
N ALA A 166 0.49 -4.19 -7.96
CA ALA A 166 0.83 -5.52 -7.48
C ALA A 166 1.87 -6.23 -8.37
N ASP A 167 1.88 -5.88 -9.67
CA ASP A 167 2.89 -6.14 -10.70
C ASP A 167 4.33 -6.11 -10.16
N ASP A 168 4.63 -4.96 -9.56
CA ASP A 168 5.98 -4.51 -9.21
C ASP A 168 6.60 -5.34 -8.09
N PHE A 169 5.81 -6.11 -7.33
CA PHE A 169 6.39 -7.04 -6.35
C PHE A 169 7.03 -8.27 -7.02
N THR A 170 6.49 -8.68 -8.17
CA THR A 170 6.94 -9.85 -8.92
C THR A 170 8.00 -9.53 -9.98
N ASP A 171 7.86 -8.39 -10.64
CA ASP A 171 8.84 -7.85 -11.59
C ASP A 171 9.21 -6.42 -11.20
N PRO A 172 10.08 -6.25 -10.18
CA PRO A 172 10.31 -4.96 -9.59
C PRO A 172 11.13 -4.04 -10.50
N PRO A 173 10.90 -2.71 -10.40
CA PRO A 173 11.86 -1.76 -10.93
C PRO A 173 13.24 -1.94 -10.27
N HIS A 174 14.25 -1.34 -10.89
CA HIS A 174 15.62 -1.42 -10.35
C HIS A 174 15.68 -0.75 -8.97
N GLY A 175 16.59 -1.22 -8.11
CA GLY A 175 16.83 -0.57 -6.81
C GLY A 175 16.17 -1.24 -5.60
N VAL A 176 15.63 -2.45 -5.76
CA VAL A 176 15.15 -3.27 -4.63
C VAL A 176 16.24 -3.42 -3.56
N LYS A 177 15.82 -3.32 -2.29
CA LYS A 177 16.68 -3.57 -1.12
C LYS A 177 16.09 -4.65 -0.24
N ILE A 178 16.96 -5.42 0.41
CA ILE A 178 16.60 -6.36 1.47
C ILE A 178 17.19 -5.81 2.76
N MET A 179 16.36 -5.71 3.79
CA MET A 179 16.78 -5.33 5.14
C MET A 179 16.84 -6.57 6.05
N VAL A 180 17.73 -6.50 7.03
CA VAL A 180 17.82 -7.44 8.16
C VAL A 180 17.57 -6.73 9.49
N SER A 181 17.29 -7.49 10.55
CA SER A 181 17.02 -6.96 11.89
C SER A 181 18.05 -5.95 12.38
N GLY A 182 17.58 -4.86 12.98
CA GLY A 182 18.37 -3.73 13.47
C GLY A 182 18.73 -2.70 12.40
N GLU A 183 18.18 -2.81 11.19
CA GLU A 183 18.34 -1.82 10.13
C GLU A 183 17.17 -0.85 10.03
N THR A 184 17.50 0.39 9.72
CA THR A 184 16.58 1.45 9.34
C THR A 184 16.81 1.79 7.87
N ALA A 185 15.73 1.89 7.10
CA ALA A 185 15.78 2.34 5.71
C ALA A 185 15.07 3.68 5.57
N TYR A 186 15.61 4.52 4.69
CA TYR A 186 14.98 5.75 4.24
C TYR A 186 14.74 5.68 2.74
N TYR A 187 13.48 5.77 2.33
CA TYR A 187 13.05 5.86 0.95
C TYR A 187 12.72 7.31 0.62
N LYS A 188 13.39 7.87 -0.38
CA LYS A 188 13.12 9.22 -0.88
C LYS A 188 12.17 9.18 -2.07
N LYS A 189 11.05 9.88 -1.96
CA LYS A 189 9.94 9.82 -2.94
C LYS A 189 10.30 10.46 -4.28
N GLU A 190 11.17 11.47 -4.27
CA GLU A 190 11.53 12.28 -5.44
C GLU A 190 12.27 11.48 -6.52
N ASP A 191 13.22 10.65 -6.12
CA ASP A 191 14.12 9.91 -7.02
C ASP A 191 14.05 8.39 -6.82
N GLY A 192 13.20 7.92 -5.91
CA GLY A 192 13.04 6.51 -5.60
C GLY A 192 14.23 5.88 -4.85
N ALA A 193 15.18 6.67 -4.36
CA ALA A 193 16.38 6.15 -3.72
C ALA A 193 16.06 5.53 -2.35
N ILE A 194 16.68 4.38 -2.06
CA ILE A 194 16.62 3.72 -0.76
C ILE A 194 18.02 3.69 -0.15
N SER A 195 18.20 4.35 0.99
CA SER A 195 19.37 4.19 1.85
C SER A 195 19.03 3.28 3.03
N VAL A 196 19.97 2.43 3.43
CA VAL A 196 19.83 1.52 4.57
C VAL A 196 21.03 1.69 5.48
N SER A 197 20.78 1.84 6.77
CA SER A 197 21.81 1.94 7.81
C SER A 197 21.38 1.18 9.06
N ARG A 198 22.30 0.94 9.98
CA ARG A 198 21.92 0.48 11.32
C ARG A 198 21.26 1.62 12.09
N GLY A 199 20.23 1.29 12.85
CA GLY A 199 19.51 2.21 13.72
C GLY A 199 19.06 1.51 15.00
N ASP A 200 18.61 2.30 15.98
CA ASP A 200 17.96 1.76 17.17
C ASP A 200 16.47 1.52 16.89
N THR A 201 16.20 0.40 16.22
CA THR A 201 14.85 0.07 15.75
C THR A 201 13.90 -0.24 16.91
N GLU A 202 14.41 -0.78 18.02
CA GLU A 202 13.60 -1.03 19.22
C GLU A 202 13.18 0.27 19.87
N TYR A 203 14.10 1.23 20.00
CA TYR A 203 13.77 2.57 20.51
C TYR A 203 12.76 3.29 19.61
N SER A 204 12.97 3.31 18.29
CA SER A 204 12.07 4.00 17.35
C SER A 204 10.65 3.42 17.31
N THR A 205 10.50 2.13 17.63
CA THR A 205 9.19 1.44 17.62
C THR A 205 8.59 1.24 19.00
N LEU A 206 9.25 1.76 20.03
CA LEU A 206 8.92 1.59 21.44
C LEU A 206 7.45 1.95 21.75
N TRP A 207 6.93 2.99 21.12
CA TRP A 207 5.56 3.48 21.29
C TRP A 207 4.49 2.42 20.98
N ALA A 208 4.81 1.45 20.12
CA ALA A 208 3.89 0.40 19.69
C ALA A 208 3.90 -0.84 20.62
N HIS A 209 4.75 -0.85 21.65
CA HIS A 209 4.75 -1.95 22.61
C HIS A 209 3.51 -1.90 23.53
N ASP A 210 3.23 -3.02 24.19
CA ASP A 210 2.16 -3.20 25.17
C ASP A 210 2.49 -2.53 26.51
N ARG A 211 3.77 -2.48 26.85
CA ARG A 211 4.29 -1.87 28.08
C ARG A 211 5.70 -1.33 27.91
N LEU A 212 6.03 -0.34 28.72
CA LEU A 212 7.36 0.24 28.84
C LEU A 212 7.90 -0.02 30.24
N SER A 213 8.95 -0.85 30.36
CA SER A 213 9.55 -1.20 31.65
C SER A 213 10.93 -0.59 31.83
N PHE A 214 11.15 -0.07 33.04
CA PHE A 214 12.41 0.50 33.52
C PHE A 214 12.94 -0.34 34.67
N SER A 215 14.24 -0.61 34.69
CA SER A 215 14.86 -1.47 35.69
C SER A 215 16.20 -0.91 36.14
N ASN A 216 16.13 0.05 37.08
CA ASN A 216 17.26 0.81 37.59
C ASN A 216 17.93 1.63 36.47
N ASP A 217 17.09 2.28 35.67
CA ASP A 217 17.49 3.16 34.57
C ASP A 217 17.58 4.60 35.09
N ASP A 218 18.52 5.40 34.57
CA ASP A 218 18.66 6.79 34.98
C ASP A 218 17.53 7.68 34.43
N ILE A 219 17.30 8.82 35.09
CA ILE A 219 16.21 9.73 34.72
C ILE A 219 16.31 10.25 33.28
N VAL A 220 17.51 10.41 32.73
CA VAL A 220 17.69 10.91 31.35
C VAL A 220 17.20 9.85 30.37
N ASP A 221 17.60 8.60 30.56
CA ASP A 221 17.13 7.46 29.77
C ASP A 221 15.62 7.22 29.92
N VAL A 222 15.10 7.36 31.14
CA VAL A 222 13.66 7.28 31.43
C VAL A 222 12.89 8.35 30.65
N CYS A 223 13.30 9.61 30.75
CA CYS A 223 12.66 10.71 30.03
C CYS A 223 12.75 10.57 28.51
N SER A 224 13.88 10.10 28.00
CA SER A 224 14.08 9.81 26.57
C SER A 224 13.07 8.77 26.07
N ARG A 225 12.93 7.63 26.76
CA ARG A 225 11.98 6.58 26.41
C ARG A 225 10.52 6.99 26.61
N LEU A 226 10.20 7.77 27.65
CA LEU A 226 8.88 8.35 27.84
C LEU A 226 8.52 9.34 26.72
N SER A 227 9.51 10.06 26.18
CA SER A 227 9.31 10.99 25.06
C SER A 227 8.75 10.27 23.84
N VAL A 228 9.33 9.12 23.47
CA VAL A 228 8.85 8.29 22.37
C VAL A 228 7.51 7.64 22.68
N TRP A 229 7.35 7.12 23.90
CA TRP A 229 6.13 6.40 24.32
C TRP A 229 4.87 7.25 24.26
N TYR A 230 4.97 8.52 24.69
CA TYR A 230 3.85 9.45 24.74
C TYR A 230 3.78 10.41 23.56
N ASP A 231 4.76 10.37 22.65
CA ASP A 231 4.88 11.32 21.55
C ASP A 231 4.97 12.78 21.99
N VAL A 232 5.75 13.03 23.05
CA VAL A 232 5.93 14.36 23.66
C VAL A 232 7.41 14.63 23.78
N ASN A 233 7.88 15.83 23.41
CA ASN A 233 9.26 16.20 23.63
C ASN A 233 9.52 16.41 25.14
N ILE A 234 10.34 15.54 25.74
CA ILE A 234 10.74 15.64 27.15
C ILE A 234 12.23 15.94 27.23
N SER A 235 12.57 17.10 27.80
CA SER A 235 13.95 17.54 27.98
C SER A 235 14.34 17.56 29.46
N VAL A 236 15.57 17.14 29.76
CA VAL A 236 16.13 17.19 31.12
C VAL A 236 17.12 18.35 31.21
N SER A 237 16.93 19.24 32.19
CA SER A 237 17.83 20.36 32.43
C SER A 237 19.15 19.88 33.03
N ASP A 238 20.26 20.53 32.65
CA ASP A 238 21.59 20.32 33.27
C ASP A 238 21.61 20.55 34.79
N LYS A 239 20.58 21.22 35.33
CA LYS A 239 20.44 21.49 36.78
C LYS A 239 19.65 20.44 37.52
N ALA A 240 18.98 19.53 36.81
CA ALA A 240 18.22 18.45 37.42
C ALA A 240 19.17 17.49 38.14
N ASP A 241 18.72 16.88 39.23
CA ASP A 241 19.45 15.79 39.87
C ASP A 241 19.40 14.53 38.99
N THR A 242 20.42 14.35 38.15
CA THR A 242 20.53 13.25 37.19
C THR A 242 20.94 11.92 37.82
N GLY A 243 21.19 11.87 39.13
CA GLY A 243 21.58 10.64 39.84
C GLY A 243 20.41 9.69 40.17
N ALA A 244 19.17 10.07 39.86
CA ALA A 244 18.00 9.27 40.15
C ALA A 244 17.92 8.01 39.25
N MET A 245 17.84 6.84 39.88
CA MET A 245 17.63 5.55 39.23
C MET A 245 16.21 5.07 39.49
N LEU A 246 15.49 4.69 38.44
CA LEU A 246 14.06 4.38 38.51
C LEU A 246 13.77 2.96 38.05
N SER A 247 12.79 2.33 38.72
CA SER A 247 12.27 1.01 38.36
C SER A 247 10.75 1.02 38.43
N PHE A 248 10.10 0.95 37.28
CA PHE A 248 8.64 0.93 37.15
C PHE A 248 8.23 0.45 35.76
N THR A 249 6.97 0.10 35.59
CA THR A 249 6.38 -0.23 34.30
C THR A 249 5.24 0.73 34.01
N VAL A 250 5.17 1.19 32.76
CA VAL A 250 4.08 1.99 32.20
C VAL A 250 3.31 1.13 31.22
N THR A 251 1.99 1.18 31.27
CA THR A 251 1.08 0.55 30.30
C THR A 251 0.23 1.59 29.62
N ASP A 252 -0.78 2.09 30.31
CA ASP A 252 -1.86 2.92 29.76
C ASP A 252 -2.10 4.17 30.63
N GLU A 253 -1.28 4.36 31.66
CA GLU A 253 -1.32 5.56 32.48
C GLU A 253 -1.02 6.80 31.63
N PRO A 254 -1.66 7.95 31.91
CA PRO A 254 -1.32 9.19 31.22
C PRO A 254 0.04 9.73 31.70
N LEU A 255 0.76 10.44 30.83
CA LEU A 255 2.09 11.01 31.12
C LEU A 255 2.11 11.84 32.42
N ASP A 256 1.08 12.66 32.64
CA ASP A 256 0.94 13.47 33.87
C ASP A 256 0.99 12.63 35.15
N VAL A 257 0.36 11.45 35.14
CA VAL A 257 0.38 10.55 36.29
C VAL A 257 1.79 10.01 36.50
N ILE A 258 2.47 9.58 35.43
CA ILE A 258 3.85 9.08 35.52
C ILE A 258 4.80 10.17 36.03
N LEU A 259 4.75 11.38 35.49
CA LEU A 259 5.58 12.51 35.94
C LEU A 259 5.30 12.87 37.40
N SER A 260 4.04 12.83 37.84
CA SER A 260 3.67 13.06 39.24
C SER A 260 4.24 11.99 40.18
N LEU A 261 4.27 10.72 39.74
CA LEU A 261 4.84 9.61 40.49
C LEU A 261 6.37 9.73 40.57
N ILE A 262 7.03 10.10 39.48
CA ILE A 262 8.48 10.35 39.44
C ILE A 262 8.84 11.47 40.43
N ARG A 263 8.16 12.62 40.37
CA ARG A 263 8.35 13.72 41.32
C ARG A 263 8.15 13.30 42.78
N ARG A 264 7.19 12.41 43.04
CA ARG A 264 6.92 11.90 44.39
C ARG A 264 8.00 10.94 44.88
N ALA A 265 8.55 10.11 44.00
CA ALA A 265 9.65 9.20 44.30
C ALA A 265 11.00 9.93 44.46
N CYS A 266 11.21 10.98 43.67
CA CYS A 266 12.42 11.79 43.62
C CYS A 266 12.08 13.26 43.89
N PRO A 267 11.99 13.71 45.16
CA PRO A 267 11.56 15.07 45.51
C PRO A 267 12.45 16.20 44.97
N GLY A 268 13.68 15.89 44.54
CA GLY A 268 14.60 16.81 43.89
C GLY A 268 14.31 17.04 42.40
N ILE A 269 13.36 16.30 41.82
CA ILE A 269 12.99 16.39 40.41
C ILE A 269 11.65 17.14 40.28
N GLY A 270 11.71 18.32 39.69
CA GLY A 270 10.56 19.09 39.23
C GLY A 270 10.28 18.84 37.74
N TYR A 271 9.06 19.17 37.32
CA TYR A 271 8.71 19.22 35.90
C TYR A 271 7.78 20.39 35.61
N ARG A 272 7.77 20.85 34.37
CA ARG A 272 6.83 21.83 33.85
C ARG A 272 6.46 21.53 32.40
N TYR A 273 5.23 21.88 32.02
CA TYR A 273 4.80 21.92 30.63
C TYR A 273 5.09 23.31 30.05
N ASN A 274 5.63 23.33 28.85
CA ASN A 274 5.79 24.52 28.04
C ASN A 274 4.51 24.77 27.21
N GLU A 275 4.36 25.97 26.65
CA GLU A 275 3.17 26.35 25.86
C GLU A 275 2.99 25.50 24.59
N ASP A 276 4.07 24.93 24.06
CA ASP A 276 4.09 24.04 22.89
C ASP A 276 3.75 22.58 23.23
N GLY A 277 3.44 22.28 24.49
CA GLY A 277 3.15 20.92 24.98
C GLY A 277 4.39 20.10 25.33
N SER A 278 5.61 20.63 25.11
CA SER A 278 6.84 19.96 25.55
C SER A 278 6.99 19.99 27.08
N VAL A 279 7.72 19.01 27.62
CA VAL A 279 7.98 18.87 29.05
C VAL A 279 9.44 19.19 29.34
N GLN A 280 9.67 19.96 30.40
CA GLN A 280 11.01 20.19 30.93
C GLN A 280 11.14 19.70 32.37
N ILE A 281 12.11 18.83 32.60
CA ILE A 281 12.52 18.29 33.90
C ILE A 281 13.65 19.15 34.47
N TYR A 282 13.58 19.51 35.75
CA TYR A 282 14.56 20.39 36.42
C TYR A 282 14.79 20.05 37.89
#